data_AF-A0A1Y2ML38-F1
#
_entry.id   AF-A0A1Y2ML38-F1
#
_cell.length_a   1.000
_cell.length_b   1.000
_cell.length_c   1.000
_cell.angle_alpha   90.00
_cell.angle_beta   90.00
_cell.angle_gamma   90.00
#
_symmetry.space_group_name_H-M   'P 1'
#
loop_
_entity.id
_entity.type
_entity.pdbx_description
1 polymer ?
#
loop_
_entity_poly.entity_id
_entity_poly.type
_entity_poly.pdbx_seq_one_letter_code
_entity_poly.pdbx_strand_id
1 'polypeptide(L)'
;MTAAGDARRDRPARRGETEVLTLRLTCCERTWVGPDRAHCCRRHRGCGHVFDDPDLWDDHRRAGRCLDPLALGLMQTATGVWIRALDNPH
;
A
#
# COMPACT_ATOMS: atom_id res chain seq x y z
N MET A 1 -63.22 2.67 15.98
CA MET A 1 -62.77 2.96 14.60
C MET A 1 -61.32 3.39 14.67
N THR A 2 -60.54 2.88 13.73
CA THR A 2 -59.08 2.70 13.68
C THR A 2 -58.32 3.98 13.29
N ALA A 3 -57.07 4.10 13.76
CA ALA A 3 -55.86 4.66 13.10
C ALA A 3 -54.98 5.32 14.20
N ALA A 4 -53.90 4.70 14.71
CA ALA A 4 -52.65 4.30 14.05
C ALA A 4 -52.06 5.45 13.20
N GLY A 5 -51.22 6.28 13.83
CA GLY A 5 -50.45 7.35 13.20
C GLY A 5 -48.95 7.15 13.44
N ASP A 6 -48.38 6.27 12.62
CA ASP A 6 -46.99 6.16 12.16
C ASP A 6 -45.89 6.99 12.88
N ALA A 7 -45.15 6.32 13.76
CA ALA A 7 -43.85 6.77 14.23
C ALA A 7 -42.84 6.68 13.08
N ARG A 8 -42.61 7.80 12.40
CA ARG A 8 -41.55 7.90 11.39
C ARG A 8 -40.20 7.65 12.04
N ARG A 9 -39.53 6.67 11.46
CA ARG A 9 -38.33 5.98 11.88
C ARG A 9 -37.10 6.80 11.46
N ASP A 10 -36.51 7.54 12.39
CA ASP A 10 -35.17 8.12 12.18
C ASP A 10 -34.11 7.03 12.35
N ARG A 11 -33.76 6.39 11.22
CA ARG A 11 -32.62 5.47 11.13
C ARG A 11 -31.38 6.30 10.83
N PRO A 12 -30.38 6.40 11.72
CA PRO A 12 -29.18 7.17 11.41
C PRO A 12 -28.41 6.49 10.26
N ALA A 13 -28.02 7.31 9.27
CA ALA A 13 -27.13 6.91 8.19
C ALA A 13 -25.77 6.54 8.79
N ARG A 14 -25.35 5.28 8.64
CA ARG A 14 -23.95 4.92 8.92
C ARG A 14 -23.08 5.68 7.92
N ARG A 15 -22.13 6.49 8.41
CA ARG A 15 -21.06 7.02 7.59
C ARG A 15 -20.42 5.84 6.86
N GLY A 16 -20.23 5.96 5.56
CA GLY A 16 -19.53 4.95 4.77
C GLY A 16 -18.13 4.76 5.34
N GLU A 17 -17.95 3.72 6.13
CA GLU A 17 -16.64 3.17 6.41
C GLU A 17 -16.12 2.66 5.08
N THR A 18 -15.14 3.36 4.50
CA THR A 18 -14.42 2.88 3.33
C THR A 18 -13.85 1.52 3.71
N GLU A 19 -14.45 0.45 3.21
CA GLU A 19 -13.93 -0.90 3.40
C GLU A 19 -12.55 -0.94 2.73
N VAL A 20 -11.50 -0.93 3.55
CA VAL A 20 -10.13 -1.02 3.06
C VAL A 20 -9.90 -2.48 2.64
N LEU A 21 -10.17 -2.78 1.38
CA LEU A 21 -9.88 -4.07 0.79
C LEU A 21 -8.39 -4.36 0.94
N THR A 22 -8.08 -5.22 1.90
CA THR A 22 -6.71 -5.60 2.24
C THR A 22 -6.26 -6.69 1.26
N LEU A 23 -5.78 -6.29 0.09
CA LEU A 23 -5.29 -7.22 -0.92
C LEU A 23 -3.89 -7.72 -0.54
N ARG A 24 -3.74 -9.05 -0.44
CA ARG A 24 -2.47 -9.72 -0.19
C ARG A 24 -1.89 -10.24 -1.50
N LEU A 25 -0.66 -9.84 -1.81
CA LEU A 25 0.05 -10.13 -3.04
C LEU A 25 1.32 -10.95 -2.74
N THR A 26 1.66 -11.88 -3.62
CA THR A 26 2.83 -12.75 -3.45
C THR A 26 3.62 -12.86 -4.76
N CYS A 27 4.92 -12.60 -4.71
CA CYS A 27 5.84 -12.81 -5.83
C CYS A 27 7.25 -13.09 -5.31
N CYS A 28 8.00 -13.98 -5.97
CA CYS A 28 9.39 -14.30 -5.61
C CYS A 28 9.58 -14.58 -4.10
N GLU A 29 8.67 -15.37 -3.50
CA GLU A 29 8.65 -15.73 -2.06
C GLU A 29 8.42 -14.53 -1.11
N ARG A 30 8.27 -13.32 -1.65
CA ARG A 30 7.86 -12.13 -0.91
C ARG A 30 6.35 -12.04 -0.92
N THR A 31 5.81 -11.64 0.23
CA THR A 31 4.38 -11.38 0.39
C THR A 31 4.21 -10.00 0.98
N TRP A 32 3.27 -9.23 0.45
CA TRP A 32 2.95 -7.90 0.94
C TRP A 32 1.45 -7.64 0.85
N VAL A 33 1.03 -6.57 1.52
CA VAL A 33 -0.37 -6.12 1.58
C VAL A 33 -0.48 -4.75 0.95
N GLY A 34 -1.56 -4.50 0.22
CA GLY A 34 -1.82 -3.23 -0.45
C GLY A 34 -1.47 -3.29 -1.94
N PRO A 35 -2.40 -2.92 -2.83
CA PRO A 35 -2.19 -2.97 -4.28
C PRO A 35 -1.19 -1.92 -4.79
N ASP A 36 -1.00 -0.84 -4.03
CA ASP A 36 -0.15 0.29 -4.42
C ASP A 36 1.35 -0.03 -4.31
N ARG A 37 1.69 -1.14 -3.63
CA ARG A 37 3.08 -1.55 -3.42
C ARG A 37 3.64 -2.27 -4.64
N ALA A 38 4.81 -1.83 -5.09
CA ALA A 38 5.47 -2.32 -6.28
C ALA A 38 6.62 -3.30 -5.97
N HIS A 39 6.63 -4.45 -6.62
CA HIS A 39 7.69 -5.45 -6.46
C HIS A 39 8.68 -5.47 -7.63
N CYS A 40 9.96 -5.27 -7.33
CA CYS A 40 11.04 -5.41 -8.32
C CYS A 40 11.35 -6.89 -8.58
N CYS A 41 10.56 -7.51 -9.44
CA CYS A 41 10.57 -8.96 -9.66
C CYS A 41 11.89 -9.51 -10.20
N ARG A 42 12.47 -10.50 -9.50
CA ARG A 42 13.71 -11.19 -9.92
C ARG A 42 13.57 -11.89 -11.27
N ARG A 43 12.36 -12.35 -11.62
CA ARG A 43 12.07 -12.97 -12.94
C ARG A 43 12.25 -12.00 -14.10
N HIS A 44 12.16 -10.69 -13.85
CA HIS A 44 12.34 -9.62 -14.83
C HIS A 44 13.65 -8.86 -14.62
N ARG A 45 14.68 -9.54 -14.08
CA ARG A 45 16.00 -8.95 -13.77
C ARG A 45 15.93 -7.84 -12.71
N GLY A 46 14.97 -7.93 -11.79
CA GLY A 46 14.86 -7.07 -10.61
C GLY A 46 15.62 -7.59 -9.39
N CYS A 47 15.74 -6.76 -8.35
CA CYS A 47 16.44 -7.10 -7.11
C CYS A 47 15.63 -7.95 -6.11
N GLY A 48 14.31 -8.02 -6.27
CA GLY A 48 13.38 -8.74 -5.39
C GLY A 48 12.85 -7.91 -4.23
N HIS A 49 13.17 -6.62 -4.16
CA HIS A 49 12.63 -5.70 -3.15
C HIS A 49 11.18 -5.32 -3.44
N VAL A 50 10.45 -4.98 -2.39
CA VAL A 50 9.09 -4.43 -2.45
C VAL A 50 9.16 -2.98 -1.99
N PHE A 51 8.55 -2.09 -2.75
CA PHE A 51 8.49 -0.65 -2.53
C PHE A 51 7.05 -0.26 -2.21
N ASP A 52 6.87 0.76 -1.37
CA ASP A 52 5.54 1.14 -0.88
C ASP A 52 4.66 1.78 -1.95
N ASP A 53 5.29 2.38 -2.97
CA ASP A 53 4.62 3.02 -4.10
C ASP A 53 5.38 2.71 -5.43
N PRO A 54 4.73 2.88 -6.60
CA PRO A 54 5.36 2.63 -7.90
C PRO A 54 6.46 3.64 -8.27
N ASP A 55 6.39 4.88 -7.77
CA ASP A 55 7.39 5.90 -8.08
C ASP A 55 8.74 5.55 -7.43
N LEU A 56 8.74 5.00 -6.21
CA LEU A 56 9.92 4.40 -5.57
C LEU A 56 10.48 3.23 -6.37
N TRP A 57 9.61 2.45 -7.00
CA TRP A 57 10.03 1.38 -7.90
C TRP A 57 10.71 1.93 -9.16
N ASP A 58 10.21 3.02 -9.73
CA ASP A 58 10.86 3.67 -10.87
C ASP A 58 12.17 4.35 -10.48
N ASP A 59 12.16 5.09 -9.36
CA ASP A 59 13.31 5.84 -8.84
C ASP A 59 14.53 4.94 -8.57
N HIS A 60 14.30 3.74 -8.01
CA HIS A 60 15.40 2.79 -7.79
C HIS A 60 15.88 2.11 -9.09
N ARG A 61 15.12 2.16 -10.18
CA ARG A 61 15.49 1.58 -11.48
C ARG A 61 15.91 2.64 -12.49
N ARG A 62 17.10 3.22 -12.31
CA ARG A 62 17.66 4.15 -13.31
C ARG A 62 18.33 3.39 -14.45
N ALA A 63 17.99 3.76 -15.69
CA ALA A 63 18.50 3.14 -16.91
C ALA A 63 18.41 1.60 -16.93
N GLY A 64 17.33 1.04 -16.35
CA GLY A 64 17.08 -0.40 -16.29
C GLY A 64 17.95 -1.18 -15.29
N ARG A 65 18.75 -0.50 -14.47
CA ARG A 65 19.58 -1.09 -13.42
C ARG A 65 18.98 -0.79 -12.05
N CYS A 66 18.97 -1.79 -11.17
CA CYS A 66 18.55 -1.59 -9.79
C CYS A 66 19.68 -0.87 -9.03
N LEU A 67 19.36 0.27 -8.45
CA LEU A 67 20.17 0.96 -7.47
C LEU A 67 19.90 0.38 -6.08
N ASP A 68 20.87 0.51 -5.18
CA ASP A 68 20.69 0.13 -3.78
C ASP A 68 19.68 1.09 -3.11
N PRO A 69 18.53 0.59 -2.62
CA PRO A 69 17.53 1.41 -1.95
C PRO A 69 18.08 2.19 -0.75
N LEU A 70 19.02 1.61 0.00
CA LEU A 70 19.63 2.28 1.16
C LEU A 70 20.46 3.49 0.72
N ALA A 71 21.22 3.35 -0.37
CA ALA A 71 21.99 4.46 -0.95
C ALA A 71 21.10 5.59 -1.52
N LEU A 72 19.82 5.31 -1.77
CA LEU A 72 18.80 6.30 -2.15
C LEU A 72 18.13 6.98 -0.95
N GLY A 73 18.57 6.68 0.29
CA GLY A 73 17.97 7.21 1.50
C GLY A 73 16.62 6.59 1.86
N LEU A 74 16.28 5.45 1.26
CA LEU A 74 15.06 4.72 1.61
C LEU A 74 15.25 3.93 2.90
N MET A 75 14.16 3.78 3.64
CA MET A 75 14.13 2.97 4.86
C MET A 75 13.36 1.68 4.62
N GLN A 76 13.84 0.59 5.19
CA GLN A 76 13.14 -0.69 5.15
C GLN A 76 12.30 -0.86 6.42
N THR A 77 11.01 -1.13 6.24
CA THR A 77 10.08 -1.49 7.32
C THR A 77 10.39 -2.88 7.90
N ALA A 78 9.87 -3.17 9.09
CA ALA A 78 9.96 -4.52 9.68
C ALA A 78 9.38 -5.62 8.78
N THR A 79 8.42 -5.28 7.91
CA THR A 79 7.82 -6.18 6.91
C THR A 79 8.64 -6.32 5.63
N GLY A 80 9.78 -5.65 5.51
CA GLY A 80 10.67 -5.72 4.34
C GLY A 80 10.21 -4.89 3.14
N VAL A 81 9.27 -3.96 3.33
CA VAL A 81 8.85 -2.96 2.33
C VAL A 81 9.72 -1.72 2.48
N TRP A 82 10.23 -1.20 1.36
CA TRP A 82 11.00 0.03 1.29
C TRP A 82 10.09 1.24 1.12
N ILE A 83 10.28 2.23 1.99
CA ILE A 83 9.52 3.48 2.04
C ILE A 83 10.47 4.67 1.89
N ARG A 84 9.94 5.83 1.48
CA ARG A 84 10.67 7.10 1.64
C ARG A 84 10.94 7.30 3.12
N ALA A 85 12.14 7.79 3.45
CA ALA A 85 12.31 8.39 4.76
C ALA A 85 11.33 9.55 4.85
N LEU A 86 10.38 9.49 5.79
CA LEU A 86 9.61 10.68 6.13
C LEU A 86 10.65 11.70 6.58
N ASP A 87 10.76 12.83 5.89
CA ASP A 87 11.50 13.98 6.39
C ASP A 87 10.96 14.24 7.80
N ASN A 88 11.68 13.79 8.81
CA ASN A 88 11.26 13.95 10.19
C ASN A 88 11.63 15.39 10.55
N PRO A 89 10.67 16.33 10.65
CA PRO A 89 10.97 17.67 11.10
C PRO A 89 11.11 17.58 12.61
N HIS A 90 12.34 17.36 13.07
CA HIS A 90 12.72 17.70 14.44
C HIS A 90 13.05 19.18 14.52
#